data_AF-A0A2E4KNL0-F1
#
_entry.id   AF-A0A2E4KNL0-F1
#
_cell.length_a   1.000
_cell.length_b   1.000
_cell.length_c   1.000
_cell.angle_alpha   90.00
_cell.angle_beta   90.00
_cell.angle_gamma   90.00
#
_symmetry.space_group_name_H-M   'P 1'
#
loop_
_entity.id
_entity.type
_entity.pdbx_description
1 polymer ?
#
loop_
_entity_poly.entity_id
_entity_poly.type
_entity_poly.pdbx_seq_one_letter_code
_entity_poly.pdbx_strand_id
1 'polypeptide(L)' 'MQGSTFLIEYDNTQNDANHIHSVRRDFNGDFGEDLLAVHYRQFPHHAEQ' A
#
# COMPACT_ATOMS: atom_id res chain seq x y z
N MET A 1 4.62 -9.67 -0.34
CA MET A 1 4.98 -10.90 -1.10
C MET A 1 4.91 -10.57 -2.58
N GLN A 2 5.91 -10.94 -3.38
CA GLN A 2 5.94 -10.62 -4.82
C GLN A 2 6.10 -11.88 -5.65
N GLY A 3 5.17 -12.11 -6.58
CA GLY A 3 5.23 -13.16 -7.59
C GLY A 3 5.51 -12.57 -8.97
N SER A 4 5.73 -13.43 -9.97
CA SER A 4 5.98 -13.00 -11.35
C SER A 4 4.78 -12.35 -12.04
N THR A 5 3.57 -12.53 -11.49
CA THR A 5 2.32 -12.04 -12.07
C THR A 5 1.55 -11.08 -11.18
N PHE A 6 1.90 -10.98 -9.90
CA PHE A 6 1.20 -10.11 -8.95
C PHE A 6 2.07 -9.72 -7.77
N LEU A 7 1.70 -8.61 -7.12
CA LEU A 7 2.31 -8.12 -5.88
C LEU A 7 1.24 -7.96 -4.81
N ILE A 8 1.57 -8.36 -3.57
CA ILE A 8 0.78 -8.07 -2.39
C ILE A 8 1.60 -7.18 -1.47
N GLU A 9 1.08 -5.99 -1.22
CA GLU A 9 1.59 -5.02 -0.26
C GLU A 9 0.72 -5.06 0.99
N TYR A 10 1.38 -5.13 2.14
CA TYR A 10 0.74 -5.15 3.44
C TYR A 10 1.45 -4.13 4.31
N ASP A 11 0.67 -3.26 4.92
CA ASP A 11 1.17 -2.21 5.76
C ASP A 11 0.37 -2.13 7.06
N ASN A 12 1.11 -2.09 8.16
CA ASN A 12 0.60 -2.13 9.52
C ASN A 12 1.60 -1.42 10.44
N THR A 13 1.43 -0.10 10.56
CA THR A 13 2.26 0.80 11.36
C THR A 13 1.77 0.83 12.81
N GLN A 14 2.14 -0.17 13.63
CA GLN A 14 1.63 -0.25 15.00
C GLN A 14 2.15 0.86 15.94
N ASN A 15 1.37 1.16 17.00
CA ASN A 15 1.40 2.34 17.90
C ASN A 15 0.88 3.64 17.25
N ASP A 16 -0.46 3.68 17.16
CA ASP A 16 -1.35 4.76 16.66
C ASP A 16 -1.68 4.81 15.15
N ALA A 17 -1.47 3.70 14.42
CA ALA A 17 -2.29 3.35 13.25
C ALA A 17 -3.51 2.52 13.64
N ASN A 18 -4.70 3.08 13.38
CA ASN A 18 -6.01 2.54 13.76
C ASN A 18 -6.65 1.61 12.69
N HIS A 19 -5.99 1.39 11.56
CA HIS A 19 -6.42 0.47 10.52
C HIS A 19 -5.23 -0.04 9.71
N ILE A 20 -5.43 -1.15 9.00
CA ILE A 20 -4.42 -1.78 8.14
C ILE A 20 -4.71 -1.51 6.66
N HIS A 21 -3.66 -1.44 5.85
CA HIS A 21 -3.77 -1.41 4.40
C HIS A 21 -3.34 -2.73 3.79
N SER A 22 -4.06 -3.16 2.75
CA SER A 22 -3.66 -4.29 1.93
C SER A 22 -4.01 -4.00 0.48
N VAL A 23 -3.01 -4.12 -0.39
CA VAL A 23 -3.17 -3.91 -1.82
C VAL A 23 -2.74 -5.18 -2.55
N ARG A 24 -3.57 -5.61 -3.50
CA ARG A 24 -3.22 -6.64 -4.48
C ARG A 24 -3.06 -5.96 -5.83
N ARG A 25 -1.89 -6.10 -6.43
CA ARG A 25 -1.55 -5.53 -7.74
C ARG A 25 -1.42 -6.65 -8.78
N ASP A 26 -1.99 -6.42 -9.95
CA ASP A 26 -1.82 -7.24 -11.16
C ASP A 26 -1.00 -6.41 -12.16
N PHE A 27 0.17 -6.89 -12.55
CA PHE A 27 1.08 -6.12 -13.41
C PHE A 27 0.53 -5.83 -14.81
N ASN A 28 -0.46 -6.61 -15.27
CA ASN A 28 -1.09 -6.41 -16.57
C ASN A 28 -2.39 -5.59 -16.47
N GLY A 29 -2.86 -5.30 -15.25
CA GLY A 29 -4.16 -4.68 -14.99
C GLY A 29 -4.13 -3.44 -14.10
N ASP A 30 -2.98 -3.04 -13.55
CA ASP A 30 -2.85 -1.89 -12.65
C ASP A 30 -2.41 -0.60 -13.36
N PHE A 31 -2.23 -0.63 -14.69
CA PHE A 31 -1.74 0.48 -15.51
C PHE A 31 -0.42 1.10 -15.01
N GLY A 32 0.35 0.37 -14.20
CA GLY A 32 1.59 0.85 -13.60
C GLY A 32 1.41 1.74 -12.35
N GLU A 33 0.20 1.88 -11.83
CA GLU A 33 -0.09 2.75 -10.69
C GLU A 33 0.36 2.14 -9.34
N ASP A 34 0.97 2.97 -8.50
CA ASP A 34 1.33 2.63 -7.12
C ASP A 34 0.27 3.20 -6.17
N LEU A 35 -0.81 2.43 -5.98
CA LEU A 35 -1.99 2.85 -5.23
C LEU A 35 -1.69 3.10 -3.74
N LEU A 36 -0.75 2.36 -3.15
CA LEU A 36 -0.36 2.57 -1.76
C LEU A 36 0.40 3.89 -1.62
N ALA A 37 1.34 4.18 -2.51
CA ALA A 37 2.04 5.46 -2.51
C ALA A 37 1.10 6.64 -2.83
N VAL A 38 0.10 6.47 -3.71
CA VAL A 38 -0.96 7.48 -3.94
C VAL A 38 -1.74 7.74 -2.66
N HIS A 39 -2.13 6.69 -1.94
CA HIS A 39 -2.88 6.81 -0.70
C HIS A 39 -2.14 7.65 0.34
N TYR A 40 -0.84 7.41 0.52
CA TYR A 40 0.03 8.20 1.41
C TYR A 40 0.14 9.68 1.02
N ARG A 41 0.06 10.01 -0.27
CA ARG A 41 0.09 11.40 -0.73
C ARG A 41 -1.24 12.13 -0.53
N GLN A 42 -2.35 11.39 -0.55
CA GLN A 42 -3.70 11.95 -0.50
C GLN A 42 -4.26 12.05 0.92
N PHE A 43 -3.87 11.14 1.81
CA PHE A 43 -4.39 11.06 3.16
C PHE A 43 -3.26 11.29 4.17
N PRO A 44 -3.44 12.19 5.15
CA PRO A 44 -2.49 12.34 6.24
C PRO A 44 -2.43 11.03 7.04
N HIS A 45 -1.31 10.33 6.94
CA HIS A 45 -0.92 9.28 7.87
C HIS A 45 0.11 9.88 8.80
N HIS A 46 -0.15 9.85 10.11
CA HIS A 46 0.76 10.39 11.10
C HIS A 46 2.09 9.62 11.03
N ALA A 47 3.10 10.25 10.43
CA ALA A 47 4.48 9.79 10.54
C ALA A 47 5.04 10.38 11.83
N GLU A 48 5.03 9.60 12.92
CA GLU A 48 5.98 9.87 14.00
C GLU A 48 7.38 9.40 13.58
N GLN A 49 8.35 10.22 14.00
CA GLN A 49 9.76 10.27 13.57
C GLN A 49 10.57 9.03 13.95
#